data_AF-A0A8C5WTR2-F1
#
_entry.id   AF-A0A8C5WTR2-F1
#
_cell.length_a   1.000
_cell.length_b   1.000
_cell.length_c   1.000
_cell.angle_alpha   90.00
_cell.angle_beta   90.00
_cell.angle_gamma   90.00
#
_symmetry.space_group_name_H-M   'P 1'
#
loop_
_entity.id
_entity.type
_entity.pdbx_description
1 polymer ?
#
loop_
_entity_poly.entity_id
_entity_poly.type
_entity_poly.pdbx_seq_one_letter_code
_entity_poly.pdbx_strand_id
1 'polypeptide(L)'
;MVVSSAPRFASRYRPAPLARLPPQLDPNEYQWSPEKRRAEAERVALRSRLKHDFFLRLNDPRRTEILEDTAVLRWDYARRQNVYSSHRFTPKSSLLSLLWGAGPFVFWYYVFKTNRVSFKSLHPLLCIISSWVC
;
A
#
# COMPACT_ATOMS: atom_id res chain seq x y z
N MET A 1 -27.94 15.28 6.43
CA MET A 1 -27.43 15.24 5.04
C MET A 1 -27.22 16.68 4.59
N VAL A 2 -25.98 17.16 4.48
CA VAL A 2 -25.73 18.55 4.06
C VAL A 2 -25.74 18.59 2.53
N VAL A 3 -26.76 19.25 1.97
CA VAL A 3 -26.87 19.52 0.53
C VAL A 3 -25.81 20.56 0.16
N SER A 4 -24.84 20.14 -0.66
CA SER A 4 -23.86 21.04 -1.27
C SER A 4 -24.47 21.63 -2.54
N SER A 5 -24.92 22.88 -2.46
CA SER A 5 -25.36 23.67 -3.62
C SER A 5 -24.13 24.29 -4.29
N ALA A 6 -23.46 23.52 -5.15
CA ALA A 6 -22.42 24.05 -6.03
C ALA A 6 -23.06 24.70 -7.28
N PRO A 7 -22.53 25.83 -7.79
CA PRO A 7 -23.00 26.43 -9.03
C PRO A 7 -22.76 25.47 -10.20
N ARG A 8 -23.72 25.39 -11.14
CA ARG A 8 -23.78 24.43 -12.26
C ARG A 8 -22.55 24.40 -13.20
N PHE A 9 -21.60 25.33 -13.04
CA PHE A 9 -20.45 25.51 -13.93
C PHE A 9 -19.11 24.97 -13.40
N ALA A 10 -19.02 24.54 -12.13
CA ALA A 10 -17.80 23.95 -11.57
C ALA A 10 -17.97 22.43 -11.39
N SER A 11 -17.09 21.63 -12.00
CA SER A 11 -17.09 20.17 -11.80
C SER A 11 -16.75 19.84 -10.33
N ARG A 12 -17.65 19.14 -9.63
CA ARG A 12 -17.45 18.74 -8.23
C ARG A 12 -16.34 17.68 -8.12
N TYR A 13 -15.35 17.92 -7.26
CA TYR A 13 -14.26 16.96 -7.01
C TYR A 13 -14.81 15.67 -6.41
N ARG A 14 -14.43 14.53 -7.00
CA ARG A 14 -14.78 13.19 -6.50
C ARG A 14 -13.52 12.52 -5.96
N PRO A 15 -13.43 12.24 -4.64
CA PRO A 15 -12.27 11.56 -4.09
C PRO A 15 -12.18 10.12 -4.62
N ALA A 16 -10.96 9.66 -4.85
CA ALA A 16 -10.63 8.28 -5.23
C ALA A 16 -9.66 7.68 -4.21
N PRO A 17 -9.53 6.34 -4.13
CA PRO A 17 -8.64 5.70 -3.14
C PRO A 17 -7.19 6.22 -3.17
N LEU A 18 -6.69 6.56 -4.36
CA LEU A 18 -5.35 7.12 -4.56
C LEU A 18 -5.32 8.66 -4.65
N ALA A 19 -6.49 9.31 -4.77
CA ALA A 19 -6.62 10.76 -4.85
C ALA A 19 -7.56 11.26 -3.73
N ARG A 20 -6.97 11.57 -2.57
CA ARG A 20 -7.72 12.05 -1.40
C ARG A 20 -8.36 13.41 -1.66
N LEU A 21 -9.39 13.73 -0.89
CA LEU A 21 -10.01 15.05 -0.87
C LEU A 21 -9.01 16.09 -0.35
N PRO A 22 -8.77 17.21 -1.08
CA PRO A 22 -8.00 18.32 -0.53
C PRO A 22 -8.66 18.84 0.75
N PRO A 23 -7.87 19.19 1.78
CA PRO A 23 -8.42 19.60 3.08
C PRO A 23 -9.30 20.85 2.97
N GLN A 24 -9.02 21.75 2.01
CA GLN A 24 -9.78 22.98 1.81
C GLN A 24 -11.21 22.72 1.31
N LEU A 25 -11.44 21.57 0.67
CA LEU A 25 -12.73 21.20 0.12
C LEU A 25 -13.55 20.33 1.08
N ASP A 26 -12.94 19.85 2.17
CA ASP A 26 -13.64 19.06 3.18
C ASP A 26 -14.57 19.96 4.02
N PRO A 27 -15.91 19.79 3.96
CA PRO A 27 -16.83 20.59 4.75
C PRO A 27 -16.63 20.42 6.26
N ASN A 28 -16.07 19.28 6.69
CA ASN A 28 -15.80 19.00 8.09
C ASN A 28 -14.62 19.83 8.62
N GLU A 29 -13.76 20.36 7.75
CA GLU A 29 -12.59 21.13 8.17
C GLU A 29 -13.00 22.40 8.92
N TYR A 30 -13.98 23.13 8.36
CA TYR A 30 -14.46 24.40 8.88
C TYR A 30 -15.42 24.27 10.09
N GLN A 31 -15.89 23.06 10.41
CA GLN A 31 -16.81 22.84 11.53
C GLN A 31 -16.03 22.72 12.86
N TRP A 32 -15.79 23.84 13.54
CA TRP A 32 -15.09 23.87 14.82
C TRP A 32 -15.99 23.62 16.04
N SER A 33 -16.31 22.34 16.27
CA SER A 33 -16.92 21.89 17.53
C SER A 33 -15.91 22.00 18.70
N PRO A 34 -16.38 22.14 19.95
CA PRO A 34 -15.50 22.19 21.12
C PRO A 34 -14.69 20.89 21.29
N GLU A 35 -15.25 19.74 20.91
CA GLU A 35 -14.57 18.45 20.94
C GLU A 35 -13.42 18.38 19.92
N LYS A 36 -13.64 18.88 18.70
CA LYS A 36 -12.61 18.92 17.66
C LYS A 36 -11.40 19.76 18.10
N ARG A 37 -11.65 20.92 18.73
CA ARG A 37 -10.58 21.77 19.30
C ARG A 37 -9.79 21.07 20.40
N ARG A 38 -10.46 20.30 21.27
CA ARG A 38 -9.77 19.50 22.31
C ARG A 38 -8.88 18.43 21.68
N ALA A 39 -9.40 17.68 20.72
CA ALA A 39 -8.63 16.65 20.01
C ALA A 39 -7.43 17.25 19.24
N GLU A 40 -7.58 18.43 18.63
CA GLU A 40 -6.47 19.14 17.97
C GLU A 40 -5.43 19.62 18.98
N ALA A 41 -5.85 20.19 20.12
CA ALA A 41 -4.95 20.60 21.18
C ALA A 41 -4.16 19.41 21.76
N GLU A 42 -4.81 18.26 21.97
CA GLU A 42 -4.16 17.03 22.41
C GLU A 42 -3.14 16.53 21.38
N ARG A 43 -3.50 16.51 20.08
CA ARG A 43 -2.56 16.14 18.99
C ARG A 43 -1.36 17.07 18.94
N VAL A 44 -1.57 18.38 19.09
CA VAL A 44 -0.48 19.38 19.11
C VAL A 44 0.40 19.22 20.34
N ALA A 45 -0.18 18.96 21.51
CA ALA A 45 0.56 18.72 22.75
C ALA A 45 1.43 17.46 22.66
N LEU A 46 0.91 16.37 22.07
CA LEU A 46 1.70 15.17 21.80
C LEU A 46 2.82 15.45 20.79
N ARG A 47 2.51 16.16 19.70
CA ARG A 47 3.50 16.51 18.67
C ARG A 47 4.61 17.39 19.22
N SER A 48 4.28 18.40 20.03
CA SER A 48 5.27 19.31 20.61
C SER A 48 6.18 18.59 21.60
N ARG A 49 5.62 17.72 22.45
CA ARG A 49 6.38 16.89 23.38
C ARG A 49 7.37 15.98 22.65
N LEU A 50 6.90 15.21 21.67
CA LEU A 50 7.76 14.29 20.91
C LEU A 50 8.86 15.04 20.13
N LYS A 51 8.54 16.20 19.55
CA LYS A 51 9.50 17.04 18.84
C LYS A 51 10.57 17.60 19.78
N HIS A 52 10.16 18.04 20.96
CA HIS A 52 11.07 18.55 21.98
C HIS A 52 12.05 17.47 22.45
N ASP A 53 11.54 16.28 22.82
CA ASP A 53 12.36 15.15 23.27
C ASP A 53 13.36 14.70 22.20
N PHE A 54 12.93 14.69 20.94
CA PHE A 54 13.81 14.41 19.80
C PHE A 54 14.93 15.45 19.68
N PHE A 55 14.61 16.73 19.79
CA PHE A 55 15.62 17.79 19.67
C PHE A 55 16.61 17.84 20.82
N LEU A 56 16.20 17.51 22.05
CA LEU A 56 17.13 17.38 23.16
C LEU A 56 18.21 16.35 22.85
N ARG A 57 17.79 15.14 22.44
CA ARG A 57 18.73 14.05 22.09
C ARG A 57 19.62 14.41 20.90
N LEU A 58 19.07 15.15 19.94
CA LEU A 58 19.83 15.55 18.75
C LEU A 58 20.91 16.58 19.08
N ASN A 59 20.62 17.50 20.01
CA ASN A 59 21.50 18.62 20.36
C ASN A 59 22.54 18.28 21.44
N ASP A 60 22.55 17.06 21.99
CA ASP A 60 23.51 16.65 23.01
C ASP A 60 24.95 16.61 22.45
N PRO A 61 25.89 17.43 22.96
CA PRO A 61 27.24 17.55 22.39
C PRO A 61 28.14 16.34 22.62
N ARG A 62 27.72 15.42 23.50
CA ARG A 62 28.45 14.18 23.83
C ARG A 62 27.95 12.97 23.05
N ARG A 63 27.00 13.16 22.12
CA ARG A 63 26.38 12.07 21.38
C ARG A 63 27.36 11.47 20.36
N THR A 64 27.60 10.17 20.47
CA THR A 64 28.42 9.37 19.54
C THR A 64 27.59 8.37 18.72
N GLU A 65 26.35 8.09 19.13
CA GLU A 65 25.50 7.04 18.57
C GLU A 65 24.42 7.58 17.61
N ILE A 66 23.91 6.71 16.73
CA ILE A 66 22.77 7.01 15.85
C ILE A 66 21.48 7.05 16.68
N LEU A 67 20.59 8.01 16.40
CA LEU A 67 19.36 8.21 17.18
C LEU A 67 18.28 7.25 16.68
N GLU A 68 17.92 6.28 17.53
CA GLU A 68 16.87 5.31 17.22
C GLU A 68 15.47 5.90 17.46
N ASP A 69 14.61 5.83 16.45
CA ASP A 69 13.20 6.21 16.58
C ASP A 69 12.34 4.98 16.93
N THR A 70 11.75 5.02 18.12
CA THR A 70 10.84 3.97 18.61
C THR A 70 9.64 3.76 17.69
N ALA A 71 9.18 4.77 16.95
CA ALA A 71 8.07 4.63 16.01
C ALA A 71 8.46 3.76 14.81
N VAL A 72 9.67 3.95 14.28
CA VAL A 72 10.21 3.15 13.18
C VAL A 72 10.42 1.71 13.63
N LEU A 73 10.99 1.50 14.82
CA LEU A 73 11.19 0.15 15.38
C LEU A 73 9.85 -0.59 15.57
N ARG A 74 8.83 0.08 16.10
CA ARG A 74 7.49 -0.51 16.26
C ARG A 74 6.83 -0.81 14.92
N TRP A 75 7.03 0.05 13.91
CA TRP A 75 6.52 -0.18 12.57
C TRP A 75 7.20 -1.37 11.88
N ASP A 76 8.53 -1.49 11.99
CA ASP A 76 9.27 -2.63 11.45
C ASP A 76 8.86 -3.93 12.17
N TYR A 77 8.76 -3.89 13.50
CA TYR A 77 8.25 -5.00 14.30
C TYR A 77 6.86 -5.44 13.85
N ALA A 78 5.93 -4.48 13.67
CA ALA A 78 4.58 -4.76 13.22
C ALA A 78 4.54 -5.43 11.84
N ARG A 79 5.45 -5.03 10.94
CA ARG A 79 5.52 -5.57 9.57
C ARG A 79 6.21 -6.93 9.49
N ARG A 80 7.25 -7.17 10.29
CA ARG A 80 8.09 -8.38 10.18
C ARG A 80 7.70 -9.45 11.19
N GLN A 81 7.53 -9.05 12.45
CA GLN A 81 7.42 -9.99 13.56
C GLN A 81 5.97 -10.25 13.97
N ASN A 82 5.07 -9.25 13.84
CA ASN A 82 3.68 -9.37 14.26
C ASN A 82 2.71 -9.96 13.20
N VAL A 83 3.23 -10.47 12.08
CA VAL A 83 2.39 -10.95 10.97
C VAL A 83 1.63 -12.22 11.36
N TYR A 84 2.30 -13.20 11.97
CA TYR A 84 1.69 -14.49 12.28
C TYR A 84 0.91 -14.50 13.59
N SER A 85 1.34 -13.75 14.60
CA SER A 85 0.68 -13.65 15.92
C SER A 85 -0.71 -13.03 15.84
N SER A 86 -0.93 -12.09 14.92
CA SER A 86 -2.23 -11.41 14.73
C SER A 86 -3.12 -12.06 13.66
N HIS A 87 -2.59 -13.03 12.90
CA HIS A 87 -3.33 -13.65 11.81
C HIS A 87 -4.37 -14.66 12.31
N ARG A 88 -5.58 -14.58 11.77
CA ARG A 88 -6.65 -15.58 11.99
C ARG A 88 -6.96 -16.27 10.66
N PHE A 89 -6.88 -17.59 10.63
CA PHE A 89 -7.23 -18.37 9.45
C PHE A 89 -8.75 -18.31 9.25
N THR A 90 -9.17 -17.50 8.29
CA THR A 90 -10.58 -17.32 7.90
C THR A 90 -10.79 -17.91 6.50
N PRO A 91 -12.01 -18.35 6.13
CA PRO A 91 -12.24 -18.92 4.80
C PRO A 91 -11.89 -17.94 3.67
N LYS A 92 -12.07 -16.62 3.88
CA LYS A 92 -11.71 -15.59 2.91
C LYS A 92 -10.19 -15.46 2.74
N SER A 93 -9.42 -15.50 3.84
CA SER A 93 -7.95 -15.42 3.76
C SER A 93 -7.34 -16.67 3.14
N SER A 94 -7.88 -17.87 3.46
CA SER A 94 -7.47 -19.13 2.86
C SER A 94 -7.78 -19.19 1.35
N LEU A 95 -8.93 -18.66 0.93
CA LEU A 95 -9.26 -18.59 -0.50
C LEU A 95 -8.32 -17.63 -1.24
N LEU A 96 -8.02 -16.47 -0.63
CA LEU A 96 -7.11 -15.49 -1.23
C LEU A 96 -5.68 -16.05 -1.34
N SER A 97 -5.20 -16.78 -0.32
CA SER A 97 -3.88 -17.40 -0.34
C SER A 97 -3.80 -18.54 -1.36
N LEU A 98 -4.85 -19.33 -1.55
CA LEU A 98 -4.90 -20.35 -2.59
C LEU A 98 -4.90 -19.71 -3.99
N LEU A 99 -5.72 -18.69 -4.20
CA LEU A 99 -5.82 -18.02 -5.49
C LEU A 99 -4.49 -17.33 -5.86
N TRP A 100 -3.88 -16.61 -4.93
CA TRP A 100 -2.63 -15.89 -5.18
C TRP A 100 -1.39 -16.78 -5.11
N GLY A 101 -1.44 -17.86 -4.32
CA GLY A 101 -0.39 -18.85 -4.19
C GLY A 101 -0.36 -19.82 -5.36
N ALA A 102 -1.45 -20.52 -5.64
CA ALA A 102 -1.52 -21.54 -6.68
C ALA A 102 -1.88 -20.99 -8.08
N GLY A 103 -2.65 -19.89 -8.14
CA GLY A 103 -3.13 -19.32 -9.40
C GLY A 103 -2.01 -19.02 -10.42
N PRO A 104 -0.93 -18.30 -10.04
CA PRO A 104 0.16 -18.02 -10.97
C PRO A 104 0.85 -19.28 -11.50
N PHE A 105 1.02 -20.32 -10.66
CA PHE A 105 1.63 -21.58 -11.10
C PHE A 105 0.77 -22.32 -12.13
N VAL A 106 -0.54 -22.39 -11.89
CA VAL A 106 -1.48 -23.00 -12.85
C VAL A 106 -1.49 -22.19 -14.16
N PHE A 107 -1.55 -20.86 -14.07
CA PHE A 107 -1.51 -19.98 -15.24
C PHE A 107 -0.26 -20.23 -16.09
N TRP A 108 0.93 -20.18 -15.48
CA TRP A 108 2.20 -20.38 -16.19
C TRP A 108 2.36 -21.79 -16.74
N TYR A 109 1.87 -22.82 -16.04
CA TYR A 109 1.87 -24.19 -16.55
C TYR A 109 1.15 -24.29 -17.90
N TYR A 110 -0.03 -23.69 -18.04
CA TYR A 110 -0.78 -23.71 -19.30
C TYR A 110 -0.11 -22.89 -20.41
N VAL A 111 0.46 -21.73 -20.08
CA VAL A 111 1.22 -20.91 -21.03
C VAL A 111 2.44 -21.69 -21.57
N PHE A 112 3.22 -22.33 -20.71
CA PHE A 112 4.37 -23.11 -21.17
C PHE A 112 3.98 -24.39 -21.92
N LYS A 113 2.88 -25.04 -21.53
CA LYS A 113 2.39 -26.24 -22.19
C LYS A 113 1.95 -25.96 -23.63
N THR A 114 1.21 -24.88 -23.87
CA THR A 114 0.77 -24.48 -25.21
C THR A 114 1.96 -24.15 -26.12
N ASN A 115 2.93 -23.37 -25.65
CA ASN A 115 4.16 -23.09 -26.41
C ASN A 115 4.95 -24.35 -26.80
N ARG A 116 5.06 -25.34 -25.90
CA ARG A 116 5.76 -26.61 -26.20
C ARG A 116 5.03 -27.45 -27.24
N VAL A 117 3.70 -27.45 -27.24
CA VAL A 117 2.89 -28.19 -28.24
C VAL A 117 3.02 -27.53 -29.62
N SER A 118 2.94 -26.20 -29.70
CA SER A 118 3.10 -25.44 -30.95
C SER A 118 4.51 -25.57 -31.55
N PHE A 119 5.56 -25.62 -30.73
CA PHE A 119 6.93 -25.88 -31.21
C PHE A 119 7.08 -27.29 -31.81
N LYS A 120 6.45 -28.29 -31.19
CA LYS A 120 6.52 -29.68 -31.66
C LYS A 120 5.77 -29.91 -32.98
N SER A 121 4.69 -29.17 -33.24
CA SER A 121 3.95 -29.25 -34.51
C SER A 121 4.61 -28.48 -35.67
N LEU A 122 5.53 -27.55 -35.40
CA LEU A 122 6.34 -26.87 -36.44
C LEU A 122 7.65 -27.60 -36.80
N HIS A 123 8.10 -28.55 -35.98
CA HIS A 123 9.33 -29.29 -36.21
C HIS A 123 9.38 -30.12 -37.53
N PRO A 124 8.29 -30.74 -38.04
CA PRO A 124 8.36 -31.40 -39.35
C PRO A 124 8.48 -30.40 -40.51
N LEU A 125 8.02 -29.15 -40.36
CA LEU A 125 8.11 -28.12 -41.39
C LEU A 125 9.48 -27.40 -41.40
N LEU A 126 10.08 -27.19 -40.22
CA LEU A 126 11.43 -26.62 -40.11
C LEU A 126 12.54 -27.55 -40.63
N CYS A 127 12.39 -28.88 -40.49
CA CYS A 127 13.30 -29.84 -41.11
C CYS A 127 13.22 -29.86 -42.65
N ILE A 128 12.05 -29.55 -43.24
CA ILE A 128 11.91 -29.45 -44.70
C ILE A 128 12.61 -28.18 -45.21
N ILE A 129 12.52 -27.07 -44.48
CA ILE A 129 13.15 -25.80 -44.88
C ILE A 129 14.68 -25.86 -44.70
N SER A 130 15.21 -26.58 -43.69
CA SER A 130 16.67 -26.74 -43.54
C SER A 130 17.29 -27.71 -44.55
N SER A 131 16.49 -28.50 -45.29
CA SER A 131 17.00 -29.38 -46.36
C SER A 131 17.13 -28.65 -47.71
N TRP A 132 16.65 -27.41 -47.81
CA TRP A 132 16.71 -26.58 -49.03
C TRP A 132 17.77 -25.47 -48.98
N VAL A 133 18.59 -25.44 -47.91
CA VAL A 133 19.68 -24.46 -47.73
C VAL A 133 21.07 -25.15 -47.73
N CYS A 134 21.17 -26.36 -48.27
CA CYS A 134 22.42 -26.96 -48.73
C CYS A 134 22.43 -27.03 -50.25
#